data_AF-A0A1F2X8X6-F1
#
_entry.id   AF-A0A1F2X8X6-F1
#
_cell.length_a   1.000
_cell.length_b   1.000
_cell.length_c   1.000
_cell.angle_alpha   90.00
_cell.angle_beta   90.00
_cell.angle_gamma   90.00
#
_symmetry.space_group_name_H-M   'P 1'
#
loop_
_entity.id
_entity.type
_entity.pdbx_description
1 polymer ?
#
loop_
_entity_poly.entity_id
_entity_poly.type
_entity_poly.pdbx_seq_one_letter_code
_entity_poly.pdbx_strand_id
1 'polypeptide(L)'
;MRPDEVVGSARVVDASGFGFPDSRLVDVRGTLAEVGRLSWFNVFLGRGMLVVLPNGTRWRVGAAARSRWVCPVVVDERGGAVARCGPGDANYGISTREHAYSLNPATGGSRRAQRWTLHEYESEVAVFERQPFTVMAAEPVALGVVVLARVLCAFGVLGERDLMPRMQPQ
;
A
#
# COMPACT_ATOMS: atom_id res chain seq x y z
N MET A 1 -14.17 14.24 8.40
CA MET A 1 -13.45 13.21 7.63
C MET A 1 -12.45 13.92 6.74
N ARG A 2 -11.16 13.55 6.81
CA ARG A 2 -10.11 14.25 6.06
C ARG A 2 -10.11 13.77 4.60
N PRO A 3 -9.77 14.63 3.61
CA PRO A 3 -9.82 14.26 2.18
C PRO A 3 -8.80 13.18 1.77
N ASP A 4 -7.89 12.85 2.68
CA ASP A 4 -6.83 11.86 2.56
C ASP A 4 -7.14 10.58 3.36
N GLU A 5 -8.41 10.25 3.56
CA GLU A 5 -8.86 9.02 4.25
C GLU A 5 -9.86 8.22 3.39
N VAL A 6 -9.77 6.89 3.52
CA VAL A 6 -10.70 5.93 2.96
C VAL A 6 -11.61 5.42 4.07
N VAL A 7 -12.92 5.51 3.87
CA VAL A 7 -13.96 4.86 4.71
C VAL A 7 -14.88 4.09 3.78
N GLY A 8 -15.21 2.85 4.16
CA GLY A 8 -16.01 1.96 3.33
C GLY A 8 -15.20 1.38 2.16
N SER A 9 -15.83 1.28 0.99
CA SER A 9 -15.26 0.59 -0.16
C SER A 9 -14.49 1.54 -1.07
N ALA A 10 -13.24 1.18 -1.41
CA ALA A 10 -12.50 1.79 -2.51
C ALA A 10 -11.82 0.71 -3.37
N ARG A 11 -11.55 1.06 -4.63
CA ARG A 11 -10.93 0.14 -5.60
C ARG A 11 -10.05 0.87 -6.58
N VAL A 12 -9.13 0.13 -7.18
CA VAL A 12 -8.33 0.62 -8.30
C VAL A 12 -9.08 0.36 -9.60
N VAL A 13 -9.14 1.37 -10.45
CA VAL A 13 -9.62 1.28 -11.83
C VAL A 13 -8.54 1.78 -12.79
N ASP A 14 -8.40 1.15 -13.94
CA ASP A 14 -7.46 1.60 -14.95
C ASP A 14 -7.89 2.94 -15.53
N ALA A 15 -6.93 3.81 -15.81
CA ALA A 15 -7.17 5.06 -16.50
C ALA A 15 -7.05 4.81 -18.02
N SER A 16 -8.02 5.27 -18.80
CA SER A 16 -7.92 5.24 -20.26
C SER A 16 -6.92 6.29 -20.74
N GLY A 17 -5.78 5.86 -21.30
CA GLY A 17 -4.82 6.75 -21.92
C GLY A 17 -3.38 6.25 -21.87
N PHE A 18 -2.50 6.97 -22.57
CA PHE A 18 -1.06 6.79 -22.47
C PHE A 18 -0.48 7.84 -21.52
N GLY A 19 0.28 7.41 -20.52
CA GLY A 19 0.96 8.30 -19.57
C GLY A 19 0.35 8.29 -18.17
N PHE A 20 0.42 9.42 -17.48
CA PHE A 20 -0.16 9.59 -16.15
C PHE A 20 -1.56 10.22 -16.26
N PRO A 21 -2.54 9.76 -15.47
CA PRO A 21 -2.48 8.59 -14.58
C PRO A 21 -2.54 7.26 -15.34
N ASP A 22 -1.98 6.22 -14.72
CA ASP A 22 -2.09 4.83 -15.19
C ASP A 22 -3.35 4.17 -14.60
N SER A 23 -3.65 4.48 -13.34
CA SER A 23 -4.85 4.01 -12.65
C SER A 23 -5.37 5.07 -11.67
N ARG A 24 -6.63 4.92 -11.23
CA ARG A 24 -7.25 5.76 -10.20
C ARG A 24 -7.71 4.89 -9.04
N LEU A 25 -7.46 5.36 -7.82
CA LEU A 25 -8.11 4.84 -6.63
C LEU A 25 -9.42 5.61 -6.43
N VAL A 26 -10.54 4.89 -6.49
CA VAL A 26 -11.89 5.48 -6.47
C VAL A 26 -12.72 4.89 -5.34
N ASP A 27 -13.57 5.71 -4.74
CA ASP A 27 -14.64 5.29 -3.82
C ASP A 27 -16.00 5.78 -4.33
N VAL A 28 -17.04 5.71 -3.49
CA VAL A 28 -18.40 6.18 -3.82
C VAL A 28 -18.49 7.71 -4.00
N ARG A 29 -17.54 8.47 -3.48
CA ARG A 29 -17.48 9.94 -3.55
C ARG A 29 -16.73 10.42 -4.80
N GLY A 30 -15.88 9.57 -5.37
CA GLY A 30 -15.18 9.83 -6.62
C GLY A 30 -13.73 9.36 -6.59
N THR A 31 -12.86 10.12 -7.26
CA THR A 31 -11.41 9.82 -7.28
C THR A 31 -10.75 10.29 -5.99
N LEU A 32 -10.12 9.35 -5.28
CA LEU A 32 -9.33 9.61 -4.07
C LEU A 32 -7.87 9.89 -4.40
N ALA A 33 -7.34 9.20 -5.42
CA ALA A 33 -5.99 9.42 -5.90
C ALA A 33 -5.85 9.00 -7.35
N GLU A 34 -5.07 9.77 -8.09
CA GLU A 34 -4.53 9.39 -9.38
C GLU A 34 -3.15 8.75 -9.17
N VAL A 35 -2.94 7.57 -9.75
CA VAL A 35 -1.78 6.72 -9.46
C VAL A 35 -1.03 6.41 -10.75
N GLY A 36 0.28 6.62 -10.73
CA GLY A 36 1.17 6.23 -11.82
C GLY A 36 1.35 4.72 -11.91
N ARG A 37 2.09 4.28 -12.92
CA ARG A 37 2.29 2.85 -13.18
C ARG A 37 2.89 2.13 -11.99
N LEU A 38 2.16 1.14 -11.47
CA LEU A 38 2.63 0.26 -10.41
C LEU A 38 3.67 -0.71 -10.98
N SER A 39 4.93 -0.49 -10.62
CA SER A 39 6.06 -1.31 -11.09
C SER A 39 7.07 -1.47 -9.97
N TRP A 40 7.48 -2.73 -9.74
CA TRP A 40 8.56 -3.05 -8.81
C TRP A 40 9.83 -2.26 -9.13
N PHE A 41 10.19 -2.14 -10.41
CA PHE A 41 11.37 -1.36 -10.81
C PHE A 41 11.23 0.11 -10.40
N ASN A 42 10.07 0.73 -10.61
CA ASN A 42 9.86 2.13 -10.26
C ASN A 42 9.95 2.37 -8.75
N VAL A 43 9.36 1.46 -7.94
CA VAL A 43 9.31 1.58 -6.48
C VAL A 43 10.68 1.37 -5.84
N PHE A 44 11.41 0.33 -6.26
CA PHE A 44 12.63 -0.08 -5.56
C PHE A 44 13.93 0.41 -6.20
N LEU A 45 13.95 0.63 -7.51
CA LEU A 45 15.17 0.93 -8.28
C LEU A 45 15.09 2.23 -9.08
N GLY A 46 13.89 2.80 -9.24
CA GLY A 46 13.60 3.91 -10.13
C GLY A 46 13.29 5.22 -9.40
N ARG A 47 12.60 6.12 -10.11
CA ARG A 47 12.23 7.47 -9.62
C ARG A 47 11.03 7.49 -8.67
N GLY A 48 10.47 6.32 -8.33
CA GLY A 48 9.23 6.17 -7.59
C GLY A 48 7.97 6.23 -8.46
N MET A 49 6.88 5.68 -7.94
CA MET A 49 5.54 5.80 -8.52
C MET A 49 4.87 7.09 -8.02
N LEU A 50 4.39 7.92 -8.94
CA LEU A 50 3.70 9.17 -8.62
C LEU A 50 2.27 8.88 -8.11
N VAL A 51 1.84 9.63 -7.10
CA VAL A 51 0.44 9.67 -6.63
C VAL A 51 0.01 11.14 -6.54
N VAL A 52 -1.15 11.48 -7.08
CA VAL A 52 -1.70 12.85 -7.04
C VAL A 52 -3.08 12.81 -6.40
N LEU A 53 -3.30 13.63 -5.39
CA LEU A 53 -4.58 13.79 -4.72
C LEU A 53 -5.47 14.83 -5.43
N PRO A 54 -6.79 14.82 -5.21
CA PRO A 54 -7.72 15.78 -5.82
C PRO A 54 -7.39 17.25 -5.53
N ASN A 55 -6.74 17.53 -4.39
CA ASN A 55 -6.30 18.88 -4.03
C ASN A 55 -4.98 19.31 -4.69
N GLY A 56 -4.43 18.50 -5.59
CA GLY A 56 -3.16 18.75 -6.29
C GLY A 56 -1.90 18.33 -5.52
N THR A 57 -2.04 17.87 -4.27
CA THR A 57 -0.91 17.34 -3.49
C THR A 57 -0.31 16.15 -4.21
N ARG A 58 1.03 16.07 -4.25
CA ARG A 58 1.75 14.97 -4.89
C ARG A 58 2.56 14.19 -3.89
N TRP A 59 2.49 12.87 -3.99
CA TRP A 59 3.34 11.95 -3.26
C TRP A 59 4.15 11.10 -4.23
N ARG A 60 5.24 10.54 -3.72
CA ARG A 60 6.00 9.49 -4.41
C ARG A 60 6.05 8.24 -3.55
N VAL A 61 5.82 7.11 -4.18
CA VAL A 61 6.12 5.80 -3.61
C VAL A 61 7.49 5.38 -4.13
N GLY A 62 8.48 5.45 -3.25
CA GLY A 62 9.84 4.93 -3.50
C GLY A 62 10.17 3.81 -2.53
N ALA A 63 11.44 3.64 -2.24
CA ALA A 63 11.89 2.74 -1.19
C ALA A 63 13.04 3.33 -0.39
N ALA A 64 13.19 2.89 0.85
CA ALA A 64 14.26 3.28 1.76
C ALA A 64 14.92 2.04 2.36
N ALA A 65 16.25 2.09 2.49
CA ALA A 65 17.00 1.05 3.19
C ALA A 65 16.70 1.10 4.70
N ARG A 66 16.40 -0.07 5.26
CA ARG A 66 16.07 -0.29 6.67
C ARG A 66 16.82 -1.55 7.13
N SER A 67 17.99 -1.36 7.73
CA SER A 67 18.90 -2.47 8.08
C SER A 67 19.21 -3.31 6.83
N ARG A 68 18.91 -4.62 6.84
CA ARG A 68 19.10 -5.53 5.70
C ARG A 68 17.97 -5.50 4.65
N TRP A 69 16.94 -4.69 4.85
CA TRP A 69 15.75 -4.64 4.00
C TRP A 69 15.66 -3.36 3.19
N VAL A 70 15.00 -3.41 2.04
CA VAL A 70 14.59 -2.22 1.30
C VAL A 70 13.07 -2.16 1.29
N CYS A 71 12.52 -1.19 2.01
CA CYS A 71 11.10 -1.09 2.31
C CYS A 71 10.46 0.03 1.48
N PRO A 72 9.31 -0.21 0.84
CA PRO A 72 8.59 0.86 0.16
C PRO A 72 8.15 1.94 1.16
N VAL A 73 8.12 3.18 0.70
CA VAL A 73 7.77 4.35 1.51
C VAL A 73 6.98 5.33 0.66
N VAL A 74 5.97 5.97 1.26
CA VAL A 74 5.24 7.08 0.65
C VAL A 74 5.81 8.37 1.22
N VAL A 75 6.28 9.26 0.35
CA VAL A 75 6.84 10.56 0.72
C VAL A 75 6.10 11.70 0.03
N ASP A 76 6.01 12.84 0.70
CA ASP A 76 5.51 14.09 0.12
C ASP A 76 6.57 14.77 -0.79
N GLU A 77 6.20 15.88 -1.43
CA GLU A 77 7.10 16.64 -2.31
C GLU A 77 8.33 17.23 -1.59
N ARG A 78 8.27 17.38 -0.27
CA ARG A 78 9.39 17.86 0.56
C ARG A 78 10.27 16.72 1.07
N GLY A 79 9.94 15.47 0.74
CA GLY A 79 10.63 14.27 1.22
C GLY A 79 10.20 13.84 2.62
N GLY A 80 9.19 14.47 3.20
CA GLY A 80 8.57 14.04 4.45
C GLY A 80 7.83 12.72 4.25
N ALA A 81 8.00 11.76 5.15
CA ALA A 81 7.29 10.49 5.01
C ALA A 81 5.82 10.64 5.42
N VAL A 82 4.94 10.27 4.49
CA VAL A 82 3.49 10.17 4.70
C VAL A 82 3.15 8.82 5.33
N ALA A 83 3.72 7.73 4.80
CA ALA A 83 3.58 6.39 5.34
C ALA A 83 4.88 5.60 5.13
N ARG A 84 5.29 4.83 6.14
CA ARG A 84 6.45 3.95 6.12
C ARG A 84 6.00 2.52 6.32
N CYS A 85 6.76 1.56 5.82
CA CYS A 85 6.57 0.17 6.21
C CYS A 85 7.85 -0.43 6.77
N GLY A 86 7.68 -1.55 7.45
CA GLY A 86 8.75 -2.44 7.87
C GLY A 86 8.25 -3.88 7.86
N PRO A 87 9.12 -4.86 7.58
CA PRO A 87 8.73 -6.25 7.71
C PRO A 87 8.57 -6.67 9.17
N GLY A 88 7.59 -7.53 9.43
CA GLY A 88 7.45 -8.30 10.66
C GLY A 88 7.59 -9.81 10.41
N ASP A 89 7.24 -10.62 11.41
CA ASP A 89 7.18 -12.07 11.28
C ASP A 89 5.87 -12.46 10.57
N ALA A 90 5.98 -12.90 9.31
CA ALA A 90 4.85 -13.20 8.43
C ALA A 90 3.84 -12.05 8.16
N ASN A 91 4.18 -10.79 8.49
CA ASN A 91 3.34 -9.61 8.24
C ASN A 91 4.16 -8.37 7.84
N TYR A 92 3.48 -7.25 7.57
CA TYR A 92 4.12 -5.95 7.39
C TYR A 92 3.56 -4.91 8.36
N GLY A 93 4.44 -4.22 9.08
CA GLY A 93 4.07 -3.00 9.78
C GLY A 93 3.93 -1.84 8.81
N ILE A 94 2.90 -1.02 8.95
CA ILE A 94 2.73 0.26 8.26
C ILE A 94 2.54 1.35 9.31
N SER A 95 3.27 2.46 9.23
CA SER A 95 3.11 3.58 10.16
C SER A 95 3.03 4.93 9.45
N THR A 96 2.18 5.79 9.99
CA THR A 96 2.12 7.21 9.65
C THR A 96 2.69 8.02 10.82
N ARG A 97 2.45 9.34 10.84
CA ARG A 97 2.76 10.17 12.01
C ARG A 97 1.87 9.84 13.22
N GLU A 98 0.61 9.50 12.95
CA GLU A 98 -0.44 9.41 13.97
C GLU A 98 -0.80 7.96 14.32
N HIS A 99 -0.59 7.02 13.40
CA HIS A 99 -1.07 5.65 13.53
C HIS A 99 0.00 4.61 13.18
N ALA A 100 -0.17 3.41 13.74
CA ALA A 100 0.63 2.23 13.43
C ALA A 100 -0.28 1.03 13.19
N TYR A 101 -0.03 0.31 12.12
CA TYR A 101 -0.84 -0.79 11.64
C TYR A 101 -0.01 -2.04 11.39
N SER A 102 -0.64 -3.20 11.47
CA SER A 102 -0.12 -4.48 10.98
C SER A 102 -0.96 -4.95 9.79
N LEU A 103 -0.32 -5.20 8.66
CA LEU A 103 -0.92 -5.76 7.45
C LEU A 103 -0.59 -7.27 7.39
N ASN A 104 -1.60 -8.08 7.68
CA ASN A 104 -1.49 -9.53 7.84
C ASN A 104 -2.12 -10.26 6.64
N PRO A 105 -1.48 -11.30 6.08
CA PRO A 105 -2.10 -12.13 5.05
C PRO A 105 -3.19 -13.03 5.66
N ALA A 106 -4.37 -13.11 5.04
CA ALA A 106 -5.50 -13.88 5.58
C ALA A 106 -5.34 -15.41 5.42
N THR A 107 -4.64 -15.86 4.38
CA THR A 107 -4.24 -17.26 4.17
C THR A 107 -3.02 -17.32 3.24
N GLY A 108 -2.04 -18.16 3.61
CA GLY A 108 -0.85 -18.40 2.80
C GLY A 108 -1.07 -19.48 1.74
N GLY A 109 -0.36 -19.35 0.62
CA GLY A 109 -0.13 -20.39 -0.39
C GLY A 109 1.32 -20.29 -0.90
N SER A 110 1.72 -21.03 -1.94
CA SER A 110 3.04 -20.84 -2.60
C SER A 110 3.19 -19.49 -3.32
N ARG A 111 2.14 -18.67 -3.32
CA ARG A 111 2.04 -17.35 -3.96
C ARG A 111 1.65 -16.31 -2.90
N ARG A 112 1.85 -15.02 -3.20
CA ARG A 112 1.36 -13.94 -2.33
C ARG A 112 -0.13 -14.10 -2.04
N ALA A 113 -0.50 -13.85 -0.78
CA ALA A 113 -1.89 -13.91 -0.35
C ALA A 113 -2.77 -12.99 -1.21
N GLN A 114 -3.96 -13.48 -1.52
CA GLN A 114 -4.94 -12.72 -2.28
C GLN A 114 -5.65 -11.70 -1.39
N ARG A 115 -5.93 -12.08 -0.14
CA ARG A 115 -6.60 -11.27 0.86
C ARG A 115 -5.67 -10.91 2.00
N TRP A 116 -5.72 -9.67 2.44
CA TRP A 116 -4.92 -9.12 3.54
C TRP A 116 -5.81 -8.33 4.49
N THR A 117 -5.54 -8.43 5.78
CA THR A 117 -6.26 -7.70 6.83
C THR A 117 -5.31 -6.70 7.48
N LEU A 118 -5.76 -5.46 7.60
CA LEU A 118 -5.06 -4.39 8.28
C LEU A 118 -5.65 -4.24 9.67
N HIS A 119 -4.77 -4.29 10.66
CA HIS A 119 -5.11 -4.10 12.06
C HIS A 119 -4.47 -2.83 12.60
N GLU A 120 -5.17 -2.13 13.47
CA GLU A 120 -4.61 -1.14 14.38
C GLU A 120 -4.70 -1.72 15.80
N TYR A 121 -3.55 -1.99 16.42
CA TYR A 121 -3.47 -2.81 17.62
C TYR A 121 -4.18 -4.17 17.43
N GLU A 122 -5.26 -4.43 18.16
CA GLU A 122 -6.05 -5.67 18.07
C GLU A 122 -7.27 -5.54 17.16
N SER A 123 -7.62 -4.33 16.71
CA SER A 123 -8.82 -4.06 15.91
C SER A 123 -8.56 -4.26 14.42
N GLU A 124 -9.41 -5.02 13.75
CA GLU A 124 -9.45 -5.06 12.28
C GLU A 124 -10.05 -3.74 11.75
N VAL A 125 -9.23 -2.96 11.03
CA VAL A 125 -9.64 -1.65 10.49
C VAL A 125 -9.96 -1.68 9.01
N ALA A 126 -9.36 -2.61 8.25
CA ALA A 126 -9.64 -2.77 6.83
C ALA A 126 -9.24 -4.14 6.28
N VAL A 127 -9.91 -4.54 5.19
CA VAL A 127 -9.58 -5.73 4.40
C VAL A 127 -9.21 -5.31 2.99
N PHE A 128 -8.13 -5.88 2.45
CA PHE A 128 -7.63 -5.64 1.11
C PHE A 128 -7.70 -6.92 0.26
N GLU A 129 -8.19 -6.80 -0.97
CA GLU A 129 -8.02 -7.81 -2.01
C GLU A 129 -6.92 -7.34 -2.97
N ARG A 130 -6.06 -8.25 -3.42
CA ARG A 130 -4.90 -7.92 -4.26
C ARG A 130 -5.25 -7.78 -5.74
N GLN A 131 -6.11 -8.65 -6.26
CA GLN A 131 -6.44 -8.75 -7.68
C GLN A 131 -7.92 -9.07 -7.92
N PRO A 132 -8.74 -8.10 -8.39
CA PRO A 132 -8.41 -6.67 -8.53
C PRO A 132 -8.10 -6.04 -7.17
N PHE A 133 -7.34 -4.92 -7.16
CA PHE A 133 -7.05 -4.26 -5.90
C PHE A 133 -8.29 -3.53 -5.36
N THR A 134 -8.79 -3.98 -4.21
CA THR A 134 -9.89 -3.34 -3.48
C THR A 134 -9.55 -3.21 -2.00
N VAL A 135 -10.20 -2.27 -1.33
CA VAL A 135 -10.15 -2.09 0.11
C VAL A 135 -11.55 -1.90 0.65
N MET A 136 -11.84 -2.56 1.77
CA MET A 136 -13.03 -2.35 2.59
C MET A 136 -12.57 -1.88 3.96
N ALA A 137 -12.72 -0.59 4.24
CA ALA A 137 -12.31 0.04 5.48
C ALA A 137 -13.50 0.16 6.44
N ALA A 138 -13.42 -0.53 7.59
CA ALA A 138 -14.40 -0.44 8.67
C ALA A 138 -14.25 0.88 9.45
N GLU A 139 -13.02 1.38 9.53
CA GLU A 139 -12.65 2.65 10.14
C GLU A 139 -11.92 3.55 9.13
N PRO A 140 -11.82 4.88 9.37
CA PRO A 140 -11.04 5.75 8.49
C PRO A 140 -9.57 5.32 8.42
N VAL A 141 -9.11 4.95 7.21
CA VAL A 141 -7.71 4.60 6.96
C VAL A 141 -7.05 5.68 6.11
N ALA A 142 -5.90 6.18 6.56
CA ALA A 142 -5.13 7.16 5.83
C ALA A 142 -4.75 6.66 4.42
N LEU A 143 -4.90 7.50 3.41
CA LEU A 143 -4.69 7.16 2.00
C LEU A 143 -3.25 6.72 1.72
N GLY A 144 -2.27 7.29 2.44
CA GLY A 144 -0.87 6.84 2.37
C GLY A 144 -0.70 5.37 2.79
N VAL A 145 -1.50 4.90 3.77
CA VAL A 145 -1.53 3.50 4.22
C VAL A 145 -2.12 2.61 3.13
N VAL A 146 -3.24 3.02 2.52
CA VAL A 146 -3.89 2.27 1.42
C VAL A 146 -2.96 2.15 0.21
N VAL A 147 -2.29 3.24 -0.18
CA VAL A 147 -1.30 3.27 -1.26
C VAL A 147 -0.14 2.33 -0.95
N LEU A 148 0.38 2.36 0.27
CA LEU A 148 1.50 1.51 0.66
C LEU A 148 1.09 0.03 0.77
N ALA A 149 -0.11 -0.26 1.27
CA ALA A 149 -0.69 -1.59 1.30
C ALA A 149 -0.81 -2.16 -0.13
N ARG A 150 -1.25 -1.37 -1.12
CA ARG A 150 -1.26 -1.79 -2.54
C ARG A 150 0.11 -2.29 -3.00
N VAL A 151 1.17 -1.57 -2.65
CA VAL A 151 2.54 -1.90 -3.02
C VAL A 151 3.01 -3.17 -2.31
N LEU A 152 2.72 -3.31 -1.02
CA LEU A 152 3.08 -4.49 -0.22
C LEU A 152 2.33 -5.75 -0.68
N CYS A 153 1.02 -5.64 -0.91
CA CYS A 153 0.22 -6.74 -1.45
C CYS A 153 0.75 -7.19 -2.82
N ALA A 154 1.25 -6.27 -3.66
CA ALA A 154 1.79 -6.61 -4.97
C ALA A 154 3.23 -7.17 -4.90
N PHE A 155 4.12 -6.51 -4.17
CA PHE A 155 5.56 -6.70 -4.27
C PHE A 155 6.27 -6.98 -2.95
N GLY A 156 5.63 -6.77 -1.81
CA GLY A 156 6.21 -6.92 -0.48
C GLY A 156 7.38 -5.97 -0.24
N VAL A 157 8.38 -6.42 0.51
CA VAL A 157 9.65 -5.71 0.71
C VAL A 157 10.81 -6.45 0.04
N LEU A 158 11.82 -5.73 -0.43
CA LEU A 158 12.99 -6.37 -1.02
C LEU A 158 13.81 -7.05 0.08
N GLY A 159 14.14 -8.33 -0.14
CA GLY A 159 14.88 -9.17 0.80
C GLY A 159 14.01 -10.06 1.69
N GLU A 160 12.68 -9.89 1.69
CA GLU A 160 11.77 -10.61 2.60
C GLU A 160 11.75 -12.15 2.52
N ARG A 161 12.50 -12.77 1.60
CA ARG A 161 12.56 -14.22 1.46
C ARG A 161 13.01 -14.93 2.74
N ASP A 162 13.68 -14.24 3.65
CA ASP A 162 14.08 -14.78 4.95
C ASP A 162 13.03 -14.54 6.06
N LEU A 163 11.91 -13.85 5.76
CA LEU A 163 10.88 -13.45 6.73
C LEU A 163 9.52 -14.13 6.52
N MET A 164 9.28 -14.66 5.32
CA MET A 164 8.04 -15.37 5.04
C MET A 164 8.23 -16.85 5.33
N PRO A 165 7.35 -17.50 6.13
CA PRO A 165 7.45 -18.93 6.37
C PRO A 165 7.47 -19.67 5.03
N ARG A 166 8.48 -20.51 4.82
CA ARG A 166 8.47 -21.48 3.72
C ARG A 166 7.37 -22.48 4.05
N MET A 167 6.17 -22.23 3.54
CA MET A 167 5.12 -23.23 3.64
C MET A 167 5.52 -24.40 2.76
N GLN A 168 5.86 -25.53 3.39
CA GLN A 168 6.04 -26.79 2.68
C GLN A 168 4.68 -27.16 2.04
N PRO A 169 4.64 -27.55 0.75
CA PRO A 169 3.45 -28.17 0.21
C PRO A 169 3.17 -29.44 1.04
N GLN A 170 1.96 -29.55 1.57
CA GLN A 170 1.43 -30.82 2.07
C GLN A 170 1.18 -31.76 0.91
#